data_AF-A0A496UPS5-F1
#
_entry.id   AF-A0A496UPS5-F1
#
_cell.length_a   1.000
_cell.length_b   1.000
_cell.length_c   1.000
_cell.angle_alpha   90.00
_cell.angle_beta   90.00
_cell.angle_gamma   90.00
#
_symmetry.space_group_name_H-M   'P 1'
#
loop_
_entity.id
_entity.type
_entity.pdbx_description
1 polymer ?
#
loop_
_entity_poly.entity_id
_entity_poly.type
_entity_poly.pdbx_seq_one_letter_code
_entity_poly.pdbx_strand_id
1 'polypeptide(L)'
;MTVTRTWEMVMMLRRMIALCGVMLISATTPLAYGSEPTDEAAAMEAWQKAATPGEVHAFLAKKSGKWKITGKMWMAPGTDPVVSESTAVAEMILGGRFLKEEMKGTSMGMPFEGLGITGYDNTTGIVTSVWYDNMGTVTSMFTGKYETPGEPLELTG
;
A
#
# COMPACT_ATOMS: atom_id res chain seq x y z
N MET A 1 -88.26 -16.51 17.47
CA MET A 1 -88.86 -15.17 17.42
C MET A 1 -88.79 -14.57 18.81
N THR A 2 -88.09 -13.48 19.13
CA THR A 2 -87.15 -12.60 18.42
C THR A 2 -86.57 -11.72 19.56
N VAL A 3 -85.50 -12.11 20.24
CA VAL A 3 -84.07 -11.74 20.01
C VAL A 3 -83.88 -10.52 19.11
N THR A 4 -84.23 -9.32 19.56
CA THR A 4 -83.91 -8.07 18.83
C THR A 4 -83.63 -6.83 19.70
N ARG A 5 -83.53 -6.92 21.03
CA ARG A 5 -83.36 -5.71 21.88
C ARG A 5 -82.13 -5.66 22.80
N THR A 6 -81.21 -6.60 22.66
CA THR A 6 -79.93 -6.62 23.41
C THR A 6 -78.71 -6.28 22.55
N TRP A 7 -78.88 -6.12 21.23
CA TRP A 7 -77.79 -5.92 20.28
C TRP A 7 -77.42 -4.44 20.06
N GLU A 8 -78.34 -3.49 20.21
CA GLU A 8 -78.02 -2.06 20.01
C GLU A 8 -77.20 -1.45 21.16
N MET A 9 -77.39 -1.92 22.40
CA MET A 9 -76.57 -1.49 23.55
C MET A 9 -75.14 -2.04 23.51
N VAL A 10 -74.92 -3.26 22.99
CA VAL A 10 -73.59 -3.87 22.86
C VAL A 10 -72.79 -3.25 21.70
N MET A 11 -73.47 -2.76 20.65
CA MET A 11 -72.81 -2.04 19.55
C MET A 11 -72.45 -0.60 19.90
N MET A 12 -73.21 0.09 20.75
CA MET A 12 -72.84 1.42 21.25
C MET A 12 -71.63 1.39 22.20
N LEU A 13 -71.49 0.33 23.01
CA LEU A 13 -70.32 0.17 23.89
C LEU A 13 -69.03 -0.19 23.14
N ARG A 14 -69.14 -0.71 21.90
CA ARG A 14 -67.99 -0.97 21.01
C ARG A 14 -67.55 0.24 20.20
N ARG A 15 -68.34 1.33 20.16
CA ARG A 15 -67.95 2.62 19.57
C ARG A 15 -67.23 3.55 20.54
N MET A 16 -67.21 3.22 21.84
CA MET A 16 -66.42 3.95 22.85
C MET A 16 -64.99 3.42 23.05
N ILE A 17 -64.57 2.43 22.25
CA ILE A 17 -63.17 1.96 22.17
C ILE A 17 -62.43 2.66 21.00
N ALA A 18 -62.89 3.85 20.60
CA ALA A 18 -62.34 4.64 19.49
C ALA A 18 -61.72 5.99 19.91
N LEU A 19 -61.42 6.20 21.20
CA LEU A 19 -60.61 7.34 21.65
C LEU A 19 -59.62 6.89 22.75
N CYS A 20 -58.33 7.10 22.48
CA CYS A 20 -57.18 7.11 23.41
C CYS A 20 -56.41 5.81 23.75
N GLY A 21 -56.36 4.81 22.87
CA GLY A 21 -55.66 3.55 23.19
C GLY A 21 -54.77 2.93 22.12
N VAL A 22 -54.24 3.69 21.15
CA VAL A 22 -53.20 3.18 20.24
C VAL A 22 -52.06 4.20 20.18
N MET A 23 -51.01 3.95 20.96
CA MET A 23 -49.64 4.30 20.57
C MET A 23 -48.63 3.42 21.31
N LEU A 24 -48.06 2.51 20.52
CA LEU A 24 -46.65 2.11 20.53
C LEU A 24 -46.16 1.28 21.72
N ILE A 25 -46.11 -0.03 21.48
CA ILE A 25 -45.05 -0.92 21.99
C ILE A 25 -43.72 -0.29 21.58
N SER A 26 -42.97 0.30 22.52
CA SER A 26 -41.62 0.77 22.27
C SER A 26 -40.69 -0.44 22.17
N ALA A 27 -40.51 -0.94 20.95
CA ALA A 27 -39.32 -1.69 20.59
C ALA A 27 -38.13 -0.72 20.69
N THR A 28 -37.47 -0.67 21.84
CA THR A 28 -36.13 -0.07 21.93
C THR A 28 -35.17 -1.04 21.26
N THR A 29 -35.03 -0.91 19.94
CA THR A 29 -33.80 -1.29 19.26
C THR A 29 -32.64 -0.69 20.06
N PRO A 30 -31.67 -1.49 20.55
CA PRO A 30 -30.43 -0.89 21.01
C PRO A 30 -29.87 -0.14 19.81
N LEU A 31 -29.79 1.19 19.92
CA LEU A 31 -28.93 1.98 19.06
C LEU A 31 -27.53 1.42 19.32
N ALA A 32 -27.05 0.59 18.39
CA ALA A 32 -25.63 0.39 18.22
C ALA A 32 -25.08 1.77 17.87
N TYR A 33 -24.65 2.51 18.89
CA TYR A 33 -23.87 3.71 18.73
C TYR A 33 -22.54 3.23 18.14
N GLY A 34 -22.46 3.21 16.81
CA GLY A 34 -21.18 3.07 16.15
C GLY A 34 -20.34 4.23 16.65
N SER A 35 -19.34 3.93 17.48
CA SER A 35 -18.33 4.91 17.81
C SER A 35 -17.66 5.28 16.49
N GLU A 36 -17.87 6.52 16.03
CA GLU A 36 -17.06 7.12 14.97
C GLU A 36 -15.59 6.82 15.30
N PRO A 37 -14.79 6.35 14.33
CA PRO A 37 -13.38 6.07 14.58
C PRO A 37 -12.75 7.33 15.17
N THR A 38 -12.10 7.20 16.32
CA THR A 38 -11.33 8.29 16.90
C THR A 38 -10.23 8.69 15.92
N ASP A 39 -9.75 9.94 16.00
CA ASP A 39 -8.59 10.39 15.21
C ASP A 39 -7.39 9.44 15.38
N GLU A 40 -7.25 8.82 16.56
CA GLU A 40 -6.23 7.81 16.85
C GLU A 40 -6.47 6.50 16.08
N ALA A 41 -7.70 6.00 16.02
CA ALA A 41 -8.03 4.80 15.24
C ALA A 41 -7.80 5.01 13.74
N ALA A 42 -8.20 6.17 13.22
CA ALA A 42 -7.96 6.54 11.82
C ALA A 42 -6.46 6.69 11.52
N ALA A 43 -5.68 7.29 12.43
CA ALA A 43 -4.24 7.39 12.29
C ALA A 43 -3.54 6.03 12.30
N MET A 44 -3.97 5.10 13.17
CA MET A 44 -3.44 3.73 13.20
C MET A 44 -3.73 2.97 11.90
N GLU A 45 -4.95 3.08 11.36
CA GLU A 45 -5.30 2.44 10.08
C GLU A 45 -4.47 3.01 8.93
N ALA A 46 -4.33 4.34 8.85
CA ALA A 46 -3.51 4.99 7.83
C ALA A 46 -2.05 4.56 7.92
N TRP A 47 -1.49 4.48 9.13
CA TRP A 47 -0.13 3.99 9.35
C TRP A 47 0.02 2.51 8.94
N GLN A 48 -0.92 1.65 9.29
CA GLN A 48 -0.90 0.24 8.88
C GLN A 48 -0.91 0.11 7.37
N LYS A 49 -1.77 0.86 6.68
CA LYS A 49 -1.81 0.88 5.21
C LYS A 49 -0.49 1.37 4.61
N ALA A 50 0.09 2.45 5.14
CA ALA A 50 1.36 2.99 4.68
C ALA A 50 2.53 2.01 4.91
N ALA A 51 2.55 1.30 6.04
CA ALA A 51 3.65 0.43 6.43
C ALA A 51 3.58 -1.01 5.87
N THR A 52 2.45 -1.41 5.27
CA THR A 52 2.24 -2.78 4.78
C THR A 52 2.81 -2.93 3.36
N PRO A 53 3.74 -3.87 3.11
CA PRO A 53 4.21 -4.15 1.76
C PRO A 53 3.07 -4.53 0.81
N GLY A 54 3.01 -3.86 -0.34
CA GLY A 54 2.00 -4.05 -1.38
C GLY A 54 2.56 -4.59 -2.70
N GLU A 55 1.85 -4.35 -3.80
CA GLU A 55 2.20 -4.90 -5.13
C GLU A 55 3.55 -4.39 -5.65
N VAL A 56 3.87 -3.10 -5.45
CA VAL A 56 5.18 -2.54 -5.83
C VAL A 56 6.30 -3.21 -5.04
N HIS A 57 6.10 -3.51 -3.76
CA HIS A 57 7.08 -4.23 -2.95
C HIS A 57 7.27 -5.67 -3.44
N ALA A 58 6.19 -6.35 -3.82
CA ALA A 58 6.26 -7.66 -4.45
C ALA A 58 6.98 -7.61 -5.81
N PHE A 59 6.82 -6.53 -6.58
CA PHE A 59 7.56 -6.30 -7.82
C PHE A 59 9.06 -6.09 -7.55
N LEU A 60 9.44 -5.28 -6.56
CA LEU A 60 10.82 -5.12 -6.14
C LEU A 60 11.42 -6.46 -5.68
N ALA A 61 10.66 -7.28 -4.96
CA ALA A 61 11.10 -8.59 -4.50
C ALA A 61 11.47 -9.54 -5.66
N LYS A 62 10.88 -9.38 -6.85
CA LYS A 62 11.26 -10.17 -8.05
C LYS A 62 12.70 -9.92 -8.50
N LYS A 63 13.31 -8.81 -8.09
CA LYS A 63 14.72 -8.49 -8.37
C LYS A 63 15.68 -9.20 -7.41
N SER A 64 15.18 -9.78 -6.32
CA SER A 64 16.03 -10.49 -5.35
C SER A 64 16.67 -11.72 -6.00
N GLY A 65 17.96 -11.92 -5.74
CA GLY A 65 18.73 -12.99 -6.33
C GLY A 65 20.22 -12.67 -6.44
N LYS A 66 20.93 -13.57 -7.10
CA LYS A 66 22.33 -13.37 -7.48
C LYS A 66 22.41 -13.16 -8.98
N TRP A 67 23.07 -12.09 -9.39
CA TRP A 67 23.13 -11.66 -10.78
C TRP A 67 24.58 -11.66 -11.25
N LYS A 68 24.81 -12.14 -12.46
CA LYS A 68 26.03 -11.85 -13.22
C LYS A 68 25.69 -10.71 -14.19
N ILE A 69 26.46 -9.64 -14.15
CA ILE A 69 26.23 -8.43 -14.94
C ILE A 69 27.41 -8.25 -15.89
N THR A 70 27.11 -7.99 -17.15
CA THR A 70 28.10 -7.61 -18.17
C THR A 70 27.77 -6.21 -18.65
N GLY A 71 28.59 -5.24 -18.29
CA GLY A 71 28.49 -3.86 -18.73
C GLY A 71 29.29 -3.63 -20.01
N LYS A 72 28.78 -2.75 -20.88
CA LYS A 72 29.51 -2.24 -22.04
C LYS A 72 29.43 -0.73 -22.04
N MET A 73 30.58 -0.07 -22.02
CA MET A 73 30.68 1.39 -22.00
C MET A 73 31.42 1.87 -23.24
N TRP A 74 30.78 2.71 -24.04
CA TRP A 74 31.41 3.37 -25.19
C TRP A 74 31.95 4.72 -24.76
N MET A 75 33.28 4.88 -24.81
CA MET A 75 33.93 6.13 -24.42
C MET A 75 33.81 7.21 -25.50
N ALA A 76 33.66 6.81 -26.77
CA ALA A 76 33.39 7.71 -27.88
C ALA A 76 32.56 7.02 -28.98
N PRO A 77 31.79 7.78 -29.78
CA PRO A 77 31.09 7.24 -30.93
C PRO A 77 32.06 6.52 -31.89
N GLY A 78 31.71 5.30 -32.32
CA GLY A 78 32.52 4.52 -33.27
C GLY A 78 33.76 3.82 -32.69
N THR A 79 33.95 3.83 -31.37
CA THR A 79 35.00 3.04 -30.70
C THR A 79 34.47 1.72 -30.15
N ASP A 80 35.35 0.75 -29.91
CA ASP A 80 34.99 -0.48 -29.22
C ASP A 80 34.62 -0.22 -27.76
N PRO A 81 33.60 -0.90 -27.21
CA PRO A 81 33.20 -0.70 -25.82
C PRO A 81 34.22 -1.30 -24.86
N VAL A 82 34.42 -0.61 -23.74
CA VAL A 82 35.02 -1.20 -22.55
C VAL A 82 34.00 -2.15 -21.93
N VAL A 83 34.37 -3.42 -21.79
CA VAL A 83 33.52 -4.45 -21.16
C VAL A 83 33.89 -4.58 -19.68
N SER A 84 32.90 -4.56 -18.81
CA SER A 84 33.04 -4.86 -17.38
C SER A 84 32.25 -6.11 -17.02
N GLU A 85 32.78 -6.90 -16.09
CA GLU A 85 32.03 -7.97 -15.44
C GLU A 85 31.86 -7.65 -13.96
N SER A 86 30.64 -7.79 -13.47
CA SER A 86 30.32 -7.69 -12.05
C SER A 86 29.33 -8.76 -11.62
N THR A 87 29.23 -8.95 -10.32
CA THR A 87 28.21 -9.75 -9.67
C THR A 87 27.43 -8.86 -8.73
N ALA A 88 26.13 -9.06 -8.64
CA ALA A 88 25.28 -8.38 -7.66
C ALA A 88 24.48 -9.39 -6.84
N VAL A 89 24.26 -9.06 -5.58
CA VAL A 89 23.33 -9.76 -4.69
C VAL A 89 22.26 -8.77 -4.30
N ALA A 90 21.02 -9.08 -4.64
CA ALA A 90 19.86 -8.28 -4.29
C ALA A 90 18.96 -9.06 -3.33
N GLU A 91 18.50 -8.43 -2.26
CA GLU A 91 17.62 -9.04 -1.27
C GLU A 91 16.64 -8.03 -0.67
N MET A 92 15.44 -8.49 -0.34
CA MET A 92 14.50 -7.68 0.43
C MET A 92 14.89 -7.67 1.91
N ILE A 93 15.05 -6.49 2.48
CA ILE A 93 15.35 -6.26 3.89
C ILE A 93 14.15 -5.66 4.62
N LEU A 94 14.23 -5.61 5.96
CA LEU A 94 13.24 -4.97 6.84
C LEU A 94 11.80 -5.50 6.63
N GLY A 95 11.69 -6.81 6.48
CA GLY A 95 10.41 -7.50 6.31
C GLY A 95 9.74 -7.21 4.97
N GLY A 96 10.51 -7.08 3.89
CA GLY A 96 9.96 -6.91 2.54
C GLY A 96 9.75 -5.46 2.12
N ARG A 97 10.35 -4.49 2.80
CA ARG A 97 10.09 -3.06 2.58
C ARG A 97 11.10 -2.37 1.66
N PHE A 98 12.34 -2.80 1.71
CA PHE A 98 13.42 -2.22 0.91
C PHE A 98 14.18 -3.33 0.20
N LEU A 99 14.56 -3.08 -1.05
CA LEU A 99 15.49 -3.90 -1.79
C LEU A 99 16.90 -3.36 -1.54
N LYS A 100 17.77 -4.18 -0.97
CA LYS A 100 19.20 -3.90 -0.85
C LYS A 100 19.93 -4.61 -1.99
N GLU A 101 20.82 -3.92 -2.67
CA GLU A 101 21.70 -4.48 -3.70
C GLU A 101 23.16 -4.22 -3.32
N GLU A 102 23.97 -5.28 -3.33
CA GLU A 102 25.42 -5.20 -3.20
C GLU A 102 26.07 -5.66 -4.50
N MET A 103 26.89 -4.81 -5.11
CA MET A 103 27.59 -5.08 -6.36
C MET A 103 29.10 -5.14 -6.14
N LYS A 104 29.76 -6.14 -6.74
CA LYS A 104 31.21 -6.27 -6.78
C LYS A 104 31.67 -6.63 -8.19
N GLY A 105 32.75 -6.03 -8.66
CA GLY A 105 33.29 -6.37 -9.98
C GLY A 105 34.44 -5.48 -10.37
N THR A 106 34.56 -5.24 -11.67
CA THR A 106 35.52 -4.29 -12.22
C THR A 106 34.82 -3.20 -13.02
N SER A 107 35.30 -1.97 -12.92
CA SER A 107 34.84 -0.85 -13.72
C SER A 107 36.06 -0.09 -14.24
N MET A 108 36.13 0.13 -15.56
CA MET A 108 37.28 0.79 -16.21
C MET A 108 38.63 0.15 -15.84
N GLY A 109 38.66 -1.17 -15.60
CA GLY A 109 39.87 -1.90 -15.20
C GLY A 109 40.23 -1.82 -13.71
N MET A 110 39.46 -1.11 -12.88
CA MET A 110 39.68 -0.99 -11.43
C MET A 110 38.64 -1.79 -10.62
N PRO A 111 38.96 -2.26 -9.40
CA PRO A 111 37.98 -2.89 -8.52
C PRO A 111 36.81 -1.97 -8.19
N PHE A 112 35.59 -2.49 -8.31
CA PHE A 112 34.36 -1.76 -8.06
C PHE A 112 33.56 -2.44 -6.94
N GLU A 113 33.06 -1.64 -6.00
CA GLU A 113 32.11 -2.02 -4.96
C GLU A 113 30.99 -0.99 -4.91
N GLY A 114 29.74 -1.47 -4.88
CA GLY A 114 28.55 -0.62 -4.82
C GLY A 114 27.50 -1.17 -3.86
N LEU A 115 26.75 -0.25 -3.25
CA LEU A 115 25.63 -0.54 -2.37
C LEU A 115 24.45 0.35 -2.76
N GLY A 116 23.32 -0.29 -3.08
CA GLY A 116 22.06 0.35 -3.37
C GLY A 116 20.98 -0.01 -2.35
N ILE A 117 20.13 0.94 -2.00
CA ILE A 117 18.88 0.68 -1.29
C ILE A 117 17.74 1.36 -2.06
N THR A 118 16.77 0.56 -2.48
CA THR A 118 15.56 1.04 -3.16
C THR A 118 14.34 0.72 -2.30
N GLY A 119 13.47 1.71 -2.09
CA GLY A 119 12.21 1.57 -1.36
C GLY A 119 11.06 2.22 -2.09
N TYR A 120 9.83 1.89 -1.69
CA TYR A 120 8.60 2.49 -2.18
C TYR A 120 7.76 2.99 -1.01
N ASP A 121 7.32 4.24 -1.07
CA ASP A 121 6.43 4.81 -0.08
C ASP A 121 4.97 4.67 -0.54
N ASN A 122 4.20 3.83 0.17
CA ASN A 122 2.78 3.60 -0.10
C ASN A 122 1.91 4.87 0.09
N THR A 123 2.40 5.90 0.77
CA THR A 123 1.69 7.16 1.01
C THR A 123 1.82 8.09 -0.18
N THR A 124 3.04 8.26 -0.69
CA THR A 124 3.36 9.20 -1.77
C THR A 124 3.36 8.56 -3.16
N GLY A 125 3.45 7.23 -3.24
CA GLY A 125 3.62 6.51 -4.49
C GLY A 125 4.98 6.72 -5.14
N ILE A 126 5.98 7.15 -4.36
CA ILE A 126 7.33 7.46 -4.83
C ILE A 126 8.27 6.29 -4.52
N VAL A 127 9.02 5.87 -5.54
CA VAL A 127 10.21 5.04 -5.37
C VAL A 127 11.39 5.96 -5.07
N THR A 128 12.15 5.62 -4.03
CA THR A 128 13.43 6.27 -3.71
C THR A 128 14.53 5.23 -3.85
N SER A 129 15.62 5.61 -4.51
CA SER A 129 16.82 4.80 -4.62
C SER A 129 18.04 5.61 -4.18
N VAL A 130 18.83 5.04 -3.28
CA VAL A 130 20.08 5.64 -2.83
C VAL A 130 21.22 4.69 -3.16
N TRP A 131 22.30 5.24 -3.72
CA TRP A 131 23.46 4.48 -4.18
C TRP A 131 24.76 5.07 -3.65
N TYR A 132 25.66 4.17 -3.27
CA TYR A 132 27.02 4.43 -2.81
C TYR A 132 27.98 3.53 -3.57
N ASP A 133 29.17 4.03 -3.91
CA ASP A 133 30.23 3.20 -4.49
C ASP A 133 31.63 3.70 -4.11
N ASN A 134 32.63 2.88 -4.41
CA ASN A 134 34.03 3.16 -4.14
C ASN A 134 34.72 4.01 -5.23
N MET A 135 33.97 4.55 -6.20
CA MET A 135 34.51 5.42 -7.25
C MET A 135 34.43 6.91 -6.88
N GLY A 136 33.76 7.23 -5.77
CA GLY A 136 33.69 8.58 -5.23
C GLY A 136 33.13 8.62 -3.81
N THR A 137 32.84 9.83 -3.33
CA THR A 137 32.22 10.07 -2.02
C THR A 137 30.80 10.63 -2.13
N VAL A 138 30.30 10.78 -3.36
CA VAL A 138 28.97 11.32 -3.63
C VAL A 138 27.94 10.25 -3.32
N THR A 139 26.93 10.62 -2.54
CA THR A 139 25.72 9.82 -2.40
C THR A 139 24.78 10.14 -3.55
N SER A 140 24.50 9.16 -4.39
CA SER A 140 23.58 9.33 -5.51
C SER A 140 22.17 9.00 -5.04
N MET A 141 21.25 9.94 -5.16
CA MET A 141 19.85 9.77 -4.77
C MET A 141 18.97 9.96 -5.99
N PHE A 142 18.02 9.05 -6.19
CA PHE A 142 17.08 9.12 -7.27
C PHE A 142 15.67 8.90 -6.75
N THR A 143 14.70 9.58 -7.36
CA THR A 143 13.28 9.42 -7.05
C THR A 143 12.45 9.32 -8.31
N GLY A 144 11.32 8.63 -8.23
CA GLY A 144 10.39 8.52 -9.34
C GLY A 144 9.03 8.05 -8.89
N LYS A 145 7.97 8.55 -9.51
CA LYS A 145 6.61 8.10 -9.23
C LYS A 145 6.38 6.72 -9.87
N TYR A 146 5.77 5.81 -9.13
CA TYR A 146 5.48 4.48 -9.64
C TYR A 146 4.08 4.03 -9.20
N GLU A 147 3.14 4.06 -10.14
CA GLU A 147 1.73 3.75 -9.87
C GLU A 147 1.35 2.34 -10.35
N THR A 148 1.98 1.87 -11.44
CA THR A 148 1.61 0.61 -12.09
C THR A 148 2.80 -0.36 -12.10
N PRO A 149 2.80 -1.40 -11.24
CA PRO A 149 3.84 -2.42 -11.27
C PRO A 149 3.94 -3.11 -12.64
N GLY A 150 5.16 -3.16 -13.19
CA GLY A 150 5.44 -3.76 -14.49
C GLY A 150 5.63 -2.76 -15.64
N GLU A 151 5.24 -1.50 -15.46
CA GLU A 151 5.62 -0.43 -16.38
C GLU A 151 7.09 -0.01 -16.15
N PRO A 152 7.75 0.62 -17.14
CA PRO A 152 9.08 1.19 -16.96
C PRO A 152 9.09 2.18 -15.78
N LEU A 153 10.03 1.97 -14.86
CA LEU A 153 10.29 2.90 -13.76
C LEU A 153 11.36 3.89 -14.21
N GLU A 154 10.98 5.16 -14.31
CA GLU A 154 11.92 6.26 -14.51
C GLU A 154 12.29 6.87 -13.16
N LEU A 155 13.61 7.05 -12.93
CA LEU A 155 14.16 7.66 -11.73
C LEU A 155 15.02 8.86 -12.11
N THR A 156 14.85 9.96 -11.38
CA THR A 156 15.57 11.22 -11.59
C THR A 156 16.33 11.63 -10.33
N GLY A 157 17.55 12.12 -10.49
CA GLY A 157 18.47 12.56 -9.43
C GLY A 157 19.26 13.80 -9.82
#